data_AF-A0A813L3R6-F1
#
_entry.id   AF-A0A813L3R6-F1
#
_cell.length_a   1.000
_cell.length_b   1.000
_cell.length_c   1.000
_cell.angle_alpha   90.00
_cell.angle_beta   90.00
_cell.angle_gamma   90.00
#
_symmetry.space_group_name_H-M   'P 1'
#
loop_
_entity.id
_entity.type
_entity.pdbx_description
1 polymer ?
#
loop_
_entity_poly.entity_id
_entity_poly.type
_entity_poly.pdbx_seq_one_letter_code
_entity_poly.pdbx_strand_id
1 'polypeptide(L)'
;MSQAERLNRYPSDHKGATDDDQIQVLFEMALQATNIMFMLANPNVKLSANTLDYVAQLWADFFDYPFPDIASFAEGIMDQDFVQNSYLVTHIPYIVTGFQRFALKVDDAPWLFQYLRRNFYSTIAHSVKNHHFDLAAEFVDLFRQYGRTEENDVQLRDGTRYLLSVYRQASSHWLDIKQTGDYEHTDADTYSQTHLPWTAFTALRHRLFEEPTEGSYGAFGRKMVVYRIPHSALHACNITSFTTVPPNNYLYM
;
A
#
# COMPACT_ATOMS: atom_id res chain seq x y z
N MET A 1 22.44 2.95 -18.07
CA MET A 1 21.31 2.00 -18.06
C MET A 1 20.75 1.87 -19.47
N SER A 2 20.73 0.67 -20.03
CA SER A 2 20.18 0.38 -21.35
C SER A 2 18.64 0.48 -21.37
N GLN A 3 18.01 0.46 -22.55
CA GLN A 3 16.54 0.41 -22.65
C GLN A 3 15.99 -0.91 -22.09
N ALA A 4 16.67 -2.03 -22.34
CA ALA A 4 16.29 -3.33 -21.80
C ALA A 4 16.37 -3.35 -20.26
N GLU A 5 17.44 -2.80 -19.67
CA GLU A 5 17.58 -2.67 -18.21
C GLU A 5 16.45 -1.83 -17.60
N ARG A 6 16.06 -0.72 -18.24
CA ARG A 6 14.93 0.12 -17.78
C ARG A 6 13.57 -0.58 -17.85
N LEU A 7 13.40 -1.52 -18.77
CA LEU A 7 12.15 -2.27 -18.93
C LEU A 7 12.12 -3.51 -18.03
N ASN A 8 13.26 -4.15 -17.78
CA ASN A 8 13.36 -5.34 -16.94
C ASN A 8 13.10 -5.08 -15.45
N ARG A 9 13.16 -3.83 -14.99
CA ARG A 9 12.75 -3.46 -13.63
C ARG A 9 11.24 -3.57 -13.41
N TYR A 10 10.45 -3.50 -14.48
CA TYR A 10 9.02 -3.72 -14.39
C TYR A 10 8.78 -5.23 -14.42
N PRO A 11 8.02 -5.77 -13.46
CA PRO A 11 7.76 -7.19 -13.46
C PRO A 11 6.93 -7.53 -14.72
N SER A 12 7.32 -8.61 -15.40
CA SER A 12 6.68 -9.05 -16.66
C SER A 12 5.25 -9.55 -16.47
N ASP A 13 4.92 -9.89 -15.22
CA ASP A 13 3.63 -10.22 -14.65
C ASP A 13 3.59 -9.51 -13.29
N HIS A 14 2.46 -8.87 -12.92
CA HIS A 14 2.35 -8.33 -11.56
C HIS A 14 2.53 -9.45 -10.52
N LYS A 15 2.16 -10.70 -10.79
CA LYS A 15 2.21 -11.79 -9.82
C LYS A 15 3.65 -12.21 -9.52
N GLY A 16 4.07 -11.98 -8.28
CA GLY A 16 5.25 -12.60 -7.70
C GLY A 16 6.53 -11.75 -7.69
N ALA A 17 6.41 -10.42 -7.59
CA ALA A 17 7.54 -9.62 -7.12
C ALA A 17 7.97 -10.10 -5.73
N THR A 18 9.20 -10.58 -5.66
CA THR A 18 9.83 -11.14 -4.44
C THR A 18 11.15 -10.48 -4.09
N ASP A 19 11.67 -9.58 -4.93
CA ASP A 19 12.91 -8.83 -4.67
C ASP A 19 12.61 -7.32 -4.51
N ASP A 20 13.49 -6.64 -3.77
CA ASP A 20 13.43 -5.19 -3.47
C ASP A 20 13.18 -4.31 -4.71
N ASP A 21 13.93 -4.51 -5.79
CA ASP A 21 13.82 -3.70 -7.01
C ASP A 21 12.42 -3.76 -7.62
N GLN A 22 11.82 -4.94 -7.69
CA GLN A 22 10.46 -5.13 -8.21
C GLN A 22 9.40 -4.59 -7.24
N ILE A 23 9.58 -4.80 -5.93
CA ILE A 23 8.66 -4.29 -4.89
C ILE A 23 8.64 -2.76 -4.93
N GLN A 24 9.80 -2.11 -5.05
CA GLN A 24 9.94 -0.67 -5.19
C GLN A 24 9.19 -0.14 -6.42
N VAL A 25 9.30 -0.82 -7.56
CA VAL A 25 8.57 -0.43 -8.79
C VAL A 25 7.06 -0.54 -8.58
N LEU A 26 6.57 -1.59 -7.93
CA LEU A 26 5.14 -1.72 -7.60
C LEU A 26 4.67 -0.60 -6.66
N PHE A 27 5.49 -0.23 -5.67
CA PHE A 27 5.20 0.90 -4.78
C PHE A 27 5.11 2.22 -5.55
N GLU A 28 6.05 2.49 -6.45
CA GLU A 28 6.02 3.68 -7.32
C GLU A 28 4.76 3.72 -8.20
N MET A 29 4.33 2.58 -8.74
CA MET A 29 3.10 2.45 -9.51
C MET A 29 1.86 2.76 -8.65
N ALA A 30 1.81 2.26 -7.42
CA ALA A 30 0.73 2.56 -6.47
C ALA A 30 0.66 4.06 -6.13
N LEU A 31 1.81 4.70 -5.87
CA LEU A 31 1.89 6.15 -5.64
C LEU A 31 1.46 6.97 -6.86
N GLN A 32 1.86 6.55 -8.06
CA GLN A 32 1.43 7.21 -9.29
C GLN A 32 -0.09 7.13 -9.47
N ALA A 33 -0.69 5.96 -9.29
CA ALA A 33 -2.14 5.80 -9.38
C ALA A 33 -2.88 6.61 -8.31
N THR A 34 -2.31 6.72 -7.11
CA THR A 34 -2.82 7.59 -6.03
C THR A 34 -2.93 9.04 -6.49
N ASN A 35 -1.85 9.58 -7.04
CA ASN A 35 -1.81 10.96 -7.52
C ASN A 35 -2.82 11.19 -8.65
N ILE A 36 -2.97 10.20 -9.54
CA ILE A 36 -3.97 10.26 -10.60
C ILE A 36 -5.39 10.22 -10.03
N MET A 37 -5.67 9.43 -8.98
CA MET A 37 -6.96 9.44 -8.31
C MET A 37 -7.29 10.82 -7.71
N PHE A 38 -6.32 11.50 -7.08
CA PHE A 38 -6.54 12.85 -6.58
C PHE A 38 -6.85 13.84 -7.72
N MET A 39 -6.19 13.70 -8.85
CA MET A 39 -6.48 14.50 -10.04
C MET A 39 -7.90 14.19 -10.60
N LEU A 40 -8.29 12.92 -10.67
CA LEU A 40 -9.63 12.51 -11.10
C LEU A 40 -10.74 13.01 -10.16
N ALA A 41 -10.44 13.13 -8.86
CA ALA A 41 -11.37 13.68 -7.87
C ALA A 41 -11.51 15.21 -7.94
N ASN A 42 -10.62 15.91 -8.66
CA ASN A 42 -10.70 17.35 -8.84
C ASN A 42 -11.42 17.69 -10.15
N PRO A 43 -12.64 18.26 -10.11
CA PRO A 43 -13.41 18.55 -11.32
C PRO A 43 -12.75 19.59 -12.25
N ASN A 44 -11.75 20.32 -11.77
CA ASN A 44 -11.03 21.32 -12.56
C ASN A 44 -9.87 20.72 -13.38
N VAL A 45 -9.46 19.48 -13.10
CA VAL A 45 -8.36 18.81 -13.80
C VAL A 45 -8.94 17.98 -14.95
N LYS A 46 -8.47 18.25 -16.17
CA LYS A 46 -8.86 17.50 -17.36
C LYS A 46 -7.83 16.41 -17.63
N LEU A 47 -8.24 15.16 -17.50
CA LEU A 47 -7.44 13.98 -17.82
C LEU A 47 -7.99 13.28 -19.07
N SER A 48 -7.18 12.43 -19.69
CA SER A 48 -7.64 11.61 -20.82
C SER A 48 -8.69 10.60 -20.38
N ALA A 49 -9.60 10.20 -21.27
CA ALA A 49 -10.64 9.22 -20.96
C ALA A 49 -10.06 7.89 -20.43
N ASN A 50 -8.93 7.45 -20.99
CA ASN A 50 -8.28 6.18 -20.63
C ASN A 50 -7.57 6.22 -19.26
N THR A 51 -7.43 7.40 -18.64
CA THR A 51 -6.73 7.53 -17.36
C THR A 51 -7.50 6.84 -16.23
N LEU A 52 -8.83 6.86 -16.27
CA LEU A 52 -9.66 6.15 -15.30
C LEU A 52 -9.47 4.62 -15.42
N ASP A 53 -9.49 4.10 -16.65
CA ASP A 53 -9.32 2.66 -16.89
C ASP A 53 -7.95 2.15 -16.44
N TYR A 54 -6.88 2.91 -16.70
CA TYR A 54 -5.53 2.57 -16.21
C TYR A 54 -5.49 2.46 -14.67
N VAL A 55 -6.01 3.47 -13.97
CA VAL A 55 -6.00 3.50 -12.50
C VAL A 55 -6.86 2.38 -11.93
N ALA A 56 -8.06 2.18 -12.49
CA ALA A 56 -8.94 1.12 -12.04
C ALA A 56 -8.34 -0.27 -12.25
N GLN A 57 -7.69 -0.51 -13.40
CA GLN A 57 -7.03 -1.78 -13.67
C GLN A 57 -5.86 -2.02 -12.72
N LEU A 58 -5.01 -1.02 -12.48
CA LEU A 58 -3.89 -1.19 -11.55
C LEU A 58 -4.37 -1.53 -10.14
N TRP A 59 -5.42 -0.86 -9.65
CA TRP A 59 -6.00 -1.20 -8.35
C TRP A 59 -6.65 -2.59 -8.34
N ALA A 60 -7.34 -2.98 -9.41
CA ALA A 60 -7.88 -4.33 -9.53
C ALA A 60 -6.76 -5.38 -9.47
N ASP A 61 -5.65 -5.15 -10.18
CA ASP A 61 -4.48 -6.03 -10.17
C ASP A 61 -3.88 -6.12 -8.77
N PHE A 62 -3.71 -4.99 -8.06
CA PHE A 62 -3.26 -5.00 -6.66
C PHE A 62 -4.22 -5.73 -5.73
N PHE A 63 -5.54 -5.60 -5.94
CA PHE A 63 -6.57 -6.28 -5.15
C PHE A 63 -6.75 -7.75 -5.50
N ASP A 64 -6.10 -8.26 -6.53
CA ASP A 64 -6.05 -9.70 -6.87
C ASP A 64 -4.60 -10.24 -6.83
N TYR A 65 -3.63 -9.43 -6.38
CA TYR A 65 -2.22 -9.79 -6.35
C TYR A 65 -1.95 -10.87 -5.28
N PRO A 66 -1.28 -11.98 -5.63
CA PRO A 66 -0.97 -13.05 -4.69
C PRO A 66 0.30 -12.70 -3.89
N PHE A 67 0.19 -11.79 -2.92
CA PHE A 67 1.37 -11.37 -2.16
C PHE A 67 1.95 -12.57 -1.39
N PRO A 68 3.25 -12.86 -1.57
CA PRO A 68 3.90 -13.99 -0.92
C PRO A 68 3.78 -13.86 0.60
N ASP A 69 3.35 -14.93 1.26
CA ASP A 69 3.34 -14.96 2.71
C ASP A 69 4.75 -15.22 3.26
N ILE A 70 4.92 -15.07 4.58
CA ILE A 70 6.20 -15.30 5.24
C ILE A 70 6.85 -16.65 4.90
N ALA A 71 6.06 -17.69 4.63
CA ALA A 71 6.58 -19.02 4.32
C ALA A 71 7.26 -19.09 2.94
N SER A 72 7.06 -18.07 2.10
CA SER A 72 7.65 -17.94 0.77
C SER A 72 9.05 -17.29 0.79
N PHE A 73 9.48 -16.75 1.93
CA PHE A 73 10.77 -16.07 2.09
C PHE A 73 11.78 -16.94 2.85
N ALA A 74 13.03 -17.01 2.37
CA ALA A 74 14.03 -17.95 2.86
C ALA A 74 14.43 -17.67 4.31
N GLU A 75 14.51 -16.40 4.69
CA GLU A 75 14.80 -15.98 6.07
C GLU A 75 13.53 -15.70 6.88
N GLY A 76 12.36 -15.99 6.30
CA GLY A 76 11.05 -15.76 6.90
C GLY A 76 10.90 -14.32 7.35
N ILE A 77 10.70 -14.11 8.66
CA ILE A 77 10.48 -12.78 9.22
C ILE A 77 11.73 -11.88 9.18
N MET A 78 12.93 -12.48 9.07
CA MET A 78 14.18 -11.71 9.01
C MET A 78 14.49 -11.21 7.60
N ASP A 79 13.76 -11.70 6.62
CA ASP A 79 13.93 -11.34 5.21
C ASP A 79 13.46 -9.90 4.97
N GLN A 80 14.34 -9.03 4.47
CA GLN A 80 13.99 -7.63 4.21
C GLN A 80 12.96 -7.53 3.08
N ASP A 81 12.98 -8.45 2.11
CA ASP A 81 12.01 -8.46 1.02
C ASP A 81 10.60 -8.76 1.55
N PHE A 82 10.47 -9.62 2.58
CA PHE A 82 9.19 -9.84 3.26
C PHE A 82 8.68 -8.57 3.95
N VAL A 83 9.57 -7.83 4.60
CA VAL A 83 9.24 -6.59 5.31
C VAL A 83 8.76 -5.52 4.33
N GLN A 84 9.50 -5.31 3.23
CA GLN A 84 9.12 -4.36 2.18
C GLN A 84 7.82 -4.77 1.48
N ASN A 85 7.65 -6.06 1.20
CA ASN A 85 6.40 -6.60 0.68
C ASN A 85 5.23 -6.30 1.62
N SER A 86 5.43 -6.48 2.93
CA SER A 86 4.42 -6.18 3.94
C SER A 86 4.06 -4.70 3.96
N TYR A 87 5.02 -3.78 3.81
CA TYR A 87 4.73 -2.35 3.67
C TYR A 87 3.92 -2.03 2.41
N LEU A 88 4.24 -2.65 1.27
CA LEU A 88 3.43 -2.47 0.07
C LEU A 88 1.98 -2.95 0.30
N VAL A 89 1.83 -4.12 0.92
CA VAL A 89 0.52 -4.70 1.28
C VAL A 89 -0.29 -3.81 2.22
N THR A 90 0.36 -3.10 3.15
CA THR A 90 -0.34 -2.18 4.06
C THR A 90 -0.69 -0.84 3.39
N HIS A 91 0.13 -0.38 2.45
CA HIS A 91 -0.06 0.92 1.80
C HIS A 91 -1.15 0.91 0.71
N ILE A 92 -1.29 -0.19 -0.03
CA ILE A 92 -2.37 -0.39 -1.02
C ILE A 92 -3.76 -0.05 -0.43
N PRO A 93 -4.21 -0.66 0.70
CA PRO A 93 -5.49 -0.34 1.29
C PRO A 93 -5.54 1.07 1.91
N TYR A 94 -4.44 1.61 2.45
CA TYR A 94 -4.42 2.99 2.96
C TYR A 94 -4.74 4.01 1.89
N ILE A 95 -4.18 3.83 0.69
CA ILE A 95 -4.42 4.74 -0.40
C ILE A 95 -5.90 4.71 -0.77
N VAL A 96 -6.45 3.54 -1.08
CA VAL A 96 -7.83 3.41 -1.56
C VAL A 96 -8.87 3.89 -0.54
N THR A 97 -8.53 3.81 0.76
CA THR A 97 -9.38 4.30 1.85
C THR A 97 -9.18 5.78 2.18
N GLY A 98 -8.44 6.52 1.35
CA GLY A 98 -8.19 7.95 1.56
C GLY A 98 -7.38 8.21 2.83
N PHE A 99 -6.33 7.40 3.02
CA PHE A 99 -5.53 7.33 4.23
C PHE A 99 -6.42 7.05 5.44
N GLN A 100 -7.07 5.88 5.40
CA GLN A 100 -7.80 5.29 6.53
C GLN A 100 -9.09 6.04 6.92
N ARG A 101 -9.64 6.86 6.00
CA ARG A 101 -10.84 7.67 6.18
C ARG A 101 -12.13 6.87 5.94
N PHE A 102 -12.07 5.94 4.98
CA PHE A 102 -13.18 5.08 4.59
C PHE A 102 -12.95 3.63 5.05
N ALA A 103 -14.03 2.89 5.29
CA ALA A 103 -13.94 1.50 5.74
C ALA A 103 -13.48 0.55 4.61
N LEU A 104 -12.73 -0.49 5.00
CA LEU A 104 -12.45 -1.65 4.14
C LEU A 104 -13.52 -2.71 4.31
N LYS A 105 -13.87 -3.42 3.24
CA LYS A 105 -14.71 -4.62 3.30
C LYS A 105 -13.86 -5.84 2.98
N VAL A 106 -14.06 -6.92 3.74
CA VAL A 106 -13.34 -8.18 3.50
C VAL A 106 -13.59 -8.68 2.08
N ASP A 107 -14.81 -8.50 1.56
CA ASP A 107 -15.21 -8.95 0.23
C ASP A 107 -14.50 -8.21 -0.91
N ASP A 108 -13.88 -7.06 -0.65
CA ASP A 108 -13.15 -6.30 -1.68
C ASP A 108 -11.86 -7.02 -2.09
N ALA A 109 -11.12 -7.53 -1.10
CA ALA A 109 -9.91 -8.33 -1.25
C ALA A 109 -9.80 -9.33 -0.08
N PRO A 110 -10.45 -10.51 -0.17
CA PRO A 110 -10.41 -11.49 0.91
C PRO A 110 -8.99 -11.97 1.25
N TRP A 111 -8.13 -12.06 0.24
CA TRP A 111 -6.73 -12.48 0.43
C TRP A 111 -5.96 -11.48 1.30
N LEU A 112 -6.23 -10.17 1.20
CA LEU A 112 -5.54 -9.12 1.94
C LEU A 112 -5.82 -9.27 3.44
N PHE A 113 -7.10 -9.43 3.78
CA PHE A 113 -7.47 -9.70 5.17
C PHE A 113 -6.82 -11.00 5.67
N GLN A 114 -6.81 -12.06 4.86
CA GLN A 114 -6.15 -13.31 5.23
C GLN A 114 -4.62 -13.19 5.35
N TYR A 115 -3.98 -12.34 4.54
CA TYR A 115 -2.56 -12.03 4.62
C TYR A 115 -2.25 -11.40 5.99
N LEU A 116 -3.00 -10.36 6.37
CA LEU A 116 -2.86 -9.71 7.67
C LEU A 116 -3.01 -10.73 8.81
N ARG A 117 -4.04 -11.59 8.75
CA ARG A 117 -4.28 -12.63 9.76
C ARG A 117 -3.11 -13.59 9.91
N ARG A 118 -2.58 -14.10 8.81
CA ARG A 118 -1.52 -15.11 8.81
C ARG A 118 -0.18 -14.54 9.26
N ASN A 119 0.13 -13.31 8.87
CA ASN A 119 1.44 -12.72 9.12
C ASN A 119 1.51 -11.91 10.42
N PHE A 120 0.38 -11.56 11.05
CA PHE A 120 0.33 -10.66 12.21
C PHE A 120 1.32 -10.98 13.34
N TYR A 121 1.32 -12.22 13.86
CA TYR A 121 2.19 -12.55 14.99
C TYR A 121 3.67 -12.59 14.59
N SER A 122 3.96 -12.94 13.33
CA SER A 122 5.31 -12.82 12.78
C SER A 122 5.74 -11.37 12.71
N THR A 123 4.89 -10.47 12.22
CA THR A 123 5.15 -9.02 12.23
C THR A 123 5.45 -8.51 13.64
N ILE A 124 4.68 -8.90 14.65
CA ILE A 124 4.96 -8.52 16.05
C ILE A 124 6.32 -9.05 16.52
N ALA A 125 6.65 -10.30 16.20
CA ALA A 125 7.95 -10.89 16.55
C ALA A 125 9.11 -10.15 15.87
N HIS A 126 8.93 -9.71 14.61
CA HIS A 126 9.87 -8.84 13.91
C HIS A 126 10.09 -7.53 14.63
N SER A 127 8.99 -6.84 14.96
CA SER A 127 9.00 -5.54 15.59
C SER A 127 9.70 -5.59 16.95
N VAL A 128 9.54 -6.68 17.70
CA VAL A 128 10.27 -6.90 18.95
C VAL A 128 11.78 -7.10 18.71
N LYS A 129 12.15 -7.93 17.73
CA LYS A 129 13.55 -8.31 17.50
C LYS A 129 14.38 -7.20 16.83
N ASN A 130 13.76 -6.49 15.88
CA ASN A 130 14.42 -5.52 15.02
C ASN A 130 13.95 -4.09 15.30
N HIS A 131 13.18 -3.84 16.36
CA HIS A 131 12.66 -2.52 16.69
C HIS A 131 11.82 -1.85 15.57
N HIS A 132 11.23 -2.63 14.64
CA HIS A 132 10.39 -2.11 13.55
C HIS A 132 8.93 -1.94 14.00
N PHE A 133 8.70 -0.96 14.87
CA PHE A 133 7.41 -0.70 15.53
C PHE A 133 6.24 -0.38 14.56
N ASP A 134 6.51 0.38 13.52
CA ASP A 134 5.56 0.93 12.55
C ASP A 134 4.81 -0.15 11.78
N LEU A 135 5.47 -1.18 11.26
CA LEU A 135 4.79 -2.24 10.51
C LEU A 135 3.75 -2.99 11.37
N ALA A 136 4.08 -3.25 12.65
CA ALA A 136 3.11 -3.81 13.59
C ALA A 136 1.94 -2.85 13.84
N ALA A 137 2.21 -1.55 13.96
CA ALA A 137 1.18 -0.54 14.10
C ALA A 137 0.26 -0.50 12.87
N GLU A 138 0.80 -0.67 11.66
CA GLU A 138 0.02 -0.69 10.43
C GLU A 138 -0.92 -1.89 10.34
N PHE A 139 -0.48 -3.08 10.76
CA PHE A 139 -1.35 -4.26 10.83
C PHE A 139 -2.52 -4.05 11.80
N VAL A 140 -2.24 -3.48 12.97
CA VAL A 140 -3.26 -3.12 13.97
C VAL A 140 -4.25 -2.13 13.36
N ASP A 141 -3.77 -1.10 12.67
CA ASP A 141 -4.64 -0.12 12.03
C ASP A 141 -5.55 -0.74 10.97
N LEU A 142 -5.00 -1.61 10.12
CA LEU A 142 -5.78 -2.25 9.06
C LEU A 142 -6.88 -3.15 9.63
N PHE A 143 -6.62 -3.89 10.72
CA PHE A 143 -7.70 -4.61 11.38
C PHE A 143 -8.82 -3.66 11.82
N ARG A 144 -8.50 -2.48 12.36
CA ARG A 144 -9.53 -1.48 12.69
C ARG A 144 -10.26 -0.99 11.46
N GLN A 145 -9.58 -0.75 10.33
CA GLN A 145 -10.22 -0.40 9.05
C GLN A 145 -11.21 -1.44 8.55
N TYR A 146 -10.98 -2.72 8.85
CA TYR A 146 -11.93 -3.82 8.63
C TYR A 146 -13.03 -3.92 9.69
N GLY A 147 -13.23 -2.87 10.52
CA GLY A 147 -14.25 -2.81 11.56
C GLY A 147 -13.97 -3.70 12.77
N ARG A 148 -12.71 -4.13 12.98
CA ARG A 148 -12.33 -4.92 14.15
C ARG A 148 -12.14 -4.02 15.36
N THR A 149 -12.45 -4.58 16.52
CA THR A 149 -12.32 -3.96 17.85
C THR A 149 -11.66 -4.94 18.81
N GLU A 150 -11.11 -4.44 19.91
CA GLU A 150 -10.48 -5.27 20.94
C GLU A 150 -11.47 -6.26 21.58
N GLU A 151 -12.77 -5.96 21.53
CA GLU A 151 -13.85 -6.83 22.00
C GLU A 151 -14.13 -7.99 21.04
N ASN A 152 -14.03 -7.75 19.73
CA ASN A 152 -14.43 -8.71 18.70
C ASN A 152 -13.25 -9.40 17.98
N ASP A 153 -12.01 -9.06 18.33
CA ASP A 153 -10.82 -9.51 17.62
C ASP A 153 -9.60 -9.70 18.53
N VAL A 154 -9.14 -10.95 18.62
CA VAL A 154 -7.99 -11.31 19.48
C VAL A 154 -6.68 -10.70 18.99
N GLN A 155 -6.44 -10.67 17.68
CA GLN A 155 -5.17 -10.16 17.14
C GLN A 155 -5.10 -8.64 17.29
N LEU A 156 -6.20 -7.93 17.03
CA LEU A 156 -6.25 -6.50 17.28
C LEU A 156 -6.02 -6.17 18.77
N ARG A 157 -6.63 -6.95 19.68
CA ARG A 157 -6.43 -6.78 21.12
C ARG A 157 -4.98 -7.03 21.53
N ASP A 158 -4.36 -8.09 21.02
CA ASP A 158 -2.97 -8.42 21.32
C ASP A 158 -2.01 -7.37 20.74
N GLY A 159 -2.26 -6.90 19.54
CA GLY A 159 -1.50 -5.82 18.90
C GLY A 159 -1.61 -4.51 19.65
N THR A 160 -2.83 -4.13 20.05
CA THR A 160 -3.06 -2.95 20.89
C THR A 160 -2.28 -3.03 22.20
N ARG A 161 -2.28 -4.20 22.86
CA ARG A 161 -1.47 -4.43 24.08
C ARG A 161 0.01 -4.33 23.80
N TYR A 162 0.49 -4.88 22.69
CA TYR A 162 1.88 -4.77 22.27
C TYR A 162 2.29 -3.30 22.08
N LEU A 163 1.56 -2.51 21.29
CA LEU A 163 1.87 -1.10 21.03
C LEU A 163 1.89 -0.29 22.34
N LEU A 164 0.92 -0.50 23.24
CA LEU A 164 0.89 0.14 24.56
C LEU A 164 2.04 -0.31 25.46
N SER A 165 2.54 -1.54 25.31
CA SER A 165 3.72 -2.00 26.04
C SER A 165 4.99 -1.31 25.55
N VAL A 166 5.15 -1.09 24.24
CA VAL A 166 6.27 -0.32 23.67
C VAL A 166 6.23 1.11 24.16
N TYR A 167 5.05 1.75 24.18
CA TYR A 167 4.87 3.08 24.75
C TYR A 167 5.35 3.18 26.20
N ARG A 168 4.98 2.21 27.04
CA ARG A 168 5.41 2.16 28.44
C ARG A 168 6.92 1.95 28.58
N GLN A 169 7.52 1.14 27.73
CA GLN A 169 8.97 0.92 27.70
C GLN A 169 9.72 2.20 27.27
N ALA A 170 9.11 3.00 26.38
CA ALA A 170 9.59 4.31 25.98
C ALA A 170 9.19 5.42 26.98
N SER A 171 9.18 5.14 28.27
CA SER A 171 8.85 6.10 29.35
C SER A 171 7.50 6.82 29.17
N SER A 172 6.55 6.22 28.46
CA SER A 172 5.27 6.85 28.08
C SER A 172 5.44 8.11 27.21
N HIS A 173 6.43 8.10 26.31
CA HIS A 173 6.65 9.13 25.31
C HIS A 173 6.86 8.49 23.92
N TRP A 174 5.98 8.79 22.97
CA TRP A 174 6.07 8.24 21.61
C TRP A 174 7.34 8.66 20.87
N LEU A 175 7.89 9.84 21.20
CA LEU A 175 9.14 10.36 20.63
C LEU A 175 10.39 9.63 21.14
N ASP A 176 10.25 8.86 22.22
CA ASP A 176 11.34 8.08 22.82
C ASP A 176 11.43 6.66 22.23
N ILE A 177 10.47 6.28 21.37
CA ILE A 177 10.57 5.05 20.58
C ILE A 177 11.68 5.24 19.53
N LYS A 178 12.53 4.24 19.38
CA LYS A 178 13.59 4.17 18.37
C LYS A 178 13.40 2.93 17.52
N GLN A 179 13.62 3.05 16.23
CA GLN A 179 13.69 1.94 15.28
C GLN A 179 15.13 1.65 14.88
N THR A 180 15.36 0.45 14.33
CA THR A 180 16.63 0.13 13.68
C THR A 180 16.83 1.06 12.49
N GLY A 181 18.02 1.65 12.36
CA GLY A 181 18.33 2.69 11.38
C GLY A 181 18.26 4.12 11.94
N ASP A 182 17.43 4.39 12.95
CA ASP A 182 17.36 5.71 13.61
C ASP A 182 18.67 6.08 14.32
N TYR A 183 19.48 5.09 14.68
CA TYR A 183 20.77 5.28 15.35
C TYR A 183 21.88 5.79 14.41
N GLU A 184 21.68 5.70 13.09
CA GLU A 184 22.72 5.99 12.09
C GLU A 184 22.62 7.41 11.52
N HIS A 185 21.54 8.14 11.83
CA HIS A 185 21.30 9.50 11.33
C HIS A 185 21.19 10.51 12.48
N THR A 186 22.22 11.34 12.66
CA THR A 186 22.25 12.40 13.67
C THR A 186 21.30 13.55 13.37
N ASP A 187 20.87 13.68 12.11
CA ASP A 187 19.85 14.61 11.67
C ASP A 187 18.58 13.81 11.35
N ALA A 188 17.90 13.31 12.39
CA ALA A 188 16.59 12.71 12.22
C ALA A 188 15.67 13.76 11.59
N ASP A 189 15.32 13.56 10.32
CA ASP A 189 14.43 14.47 9.62
C ASP A 189 13.07 14.55 10.34
N THR A 190 12.33 15.62 10.09
CA THR A 190 11.01 15.83 10.71
C THR A 190 10.08 14.64 10.47
N TYR A 191 10.25 13.92 9.36
CA TYR A 191 9.50 12.71 9.05
C TYR A 191 9.78 11.62 10.09
N SER A 192 11.04 11.25 10.31
CA SER A 192 11.44 10.22 11.27
C SER A 192 10.97 10.54 12.70
N GLN A 193 11.04 11.81 13.10
CA GLN A 193 10.58 12.24 14.44
C GLN A 193 9.06 12.14 14.63
N THR A 194 8.28 12.29 13.55
CA THR A 194 6.82 12.34 13.62
C THR A 194 6.14 11.05 13.18
N HIS A 195 6.84 10.22 12.40
CA HIS A 195 6.29 9.02 11.79
C HIS A 195 5.85 7.99 12.84
N LEU A 196 6.70 7.66 13.83
CA LEU A 196 6.34 6.67 14.86
C LEU A 196 5.18 7.11 15.76
N PRO A 197 5.15 8.36 16.28
CA PRO A 197 3.98 8.86 16.97
C PRO A 197 2.72 8.84 16.11
N TRP A 198 2.84 9.15 14.82
CA TRP A 198 1.71 9.14 13.88
C TRP A 198 1.18 7.73 13.62
N THR A 199 2.05 6.75 13.35
CA THR A 199 1.64 5.35 13.16
C THR A 199 1.05 4.76 14.43
N ALA A 200 1.62 5.07 15.61
CA ALA A 200 1.04 4.71 16.90
C ALA A 200 -0.37 5.29 17.08
N PHE A 201 -0.54 6.59 16.82
CA PHE A 201 -1.82 7.26 16.94
C PHE A 201 -2.86 6.66 15.99
N THR A 202 -2.51 6.42 14.73
CA THR A 202 -3.43 5.83 13.75
C THR A 202 -3.84 4.42 14.16
N ALA A 203 -2.91 3.61 14.66
CA ALA A 203 -3.18 2.25 15.11
C ALA A 203 -4.03 2.16 16.39
N LEU A 204 -3.87 3.11 17.33
CA LEU A 204 -4.54 3.06 18.64
C LEU A 204 -5.86 3.83 18.70
N ARG A 205 -6.07 4.81 17.82
CA ARG A 205 -7.33 5.59 17.84
C ARG A 205 -8.51 4.72 17.43
N HIS A 206 -9.65 4.95 18.07
CA HIS A 206 -10.91 4.39 17.60
C HIS A 206 -11.28 4.99 16.25
N ARG A 207 -11.87 4.18 15.38
CA ARG A 207 -12.24 4.58 14.03
C ARG A 207 -13.67 5.10 13.98
N LEU A 208 -13.82 6.26 13.35
CA LEU A 208 -15.08 6.78 12.85
C LEU A 208 -14.93 6.89 11.34
N PHE A 209 -15.57 5.99 10.60
CA PHE A 209 -15.50 6.01 9.15
C PHE A 209 -16.41 7.09 8.60
N GLU A 210 -15.92 7.79 7.58
CA GLU A 210 -16.75 8.64 6.76
C GLU A 210 -17.50 7.77 5.74
N GLU A 211 -18.73 8.18 5.41
CA GLU A 211 -19.45 7.58 4.29
C GLU A 211 -19.00 8.23 2.97
N PRO A 212 -18.62 7.44 1.96
CA PRO A 212 -18.29 7.98 0.64
C PRO A 212 -19.48 8.73 0.02
N THR A 213 -19.34 10.04 -0.22
CA THR A 213 -20.32 10.85 -0.95
C THR A 213 -19.91 11.02 -2.41
N GLU A 214 -20.87 11.24 -3.32
CA GLU A 214 -20.57 11.46 -4.73
C GLU A 214 -19.59 12.64 -4.91
N GLY A 215 -18.56 12.45 -5.74
CA GLY A 215 -17.49 13.42 -5.94
C GLY A 215 -16.41 13.44 -4.85
N SER A 216 -16.57 12.72 -3.74
CA SER A 216 -15.51 12.57 -2.74
C SER A 216 -14.42 11.59 -3.18
N TYR A 217 -13.23 11.71 -2.60
CA TYR A 217 -12.15 10.73 -2.78
C TYR A 217 -12.63 9.30 -2.51
N GLY A 218 -13.42 9.11 -1.44
CA GLY A 218 -13.96 7.80 -1.08
C GLY A 218 -14.84 7.20 -2.16
N ALA A 219 -15.66 8.03 -2.83
CA ALA A 219 -16.48 7.54 -3.94
C ALA A 219 -15.62 7.12 -5.14
N PHE A 220 -14.53 7.83 -5.43
CA PHE A 220 -13.57 7.40 -6.45
C PHE A 220 -12.82 6.12 -6.04
N GLY A 221 -12.29 6.04 -4.81
CA GLY A 221 -11.63 4.84 -4.29
C GLY A 221 -12.54 3.61 -4.33
N ARG A 222 -13.81 3.75 -3.89
CA ARG A 222 -14.81 2.68 -3.99
C ARG A 222 -15.10 2.28 -5.44
N LYS A 223 -15.18 3.24 -6.36
CA LYS A 223 -15.34 2.94 -7.79
C LYS A 223 -14.16 2.09 -8.28
N MET A 224 -12.91 2.43 -7.94
CA MET A 224 -11.74 1.63 -8.38
C MET A 224 -11.78 0.18 -7.87
N VAL A 225 -12.16 -0.01 -6.60
CA VAL A 225 -12.26 -1.37 -6.00
C VAL A 225 -13.33 -2.22 -6.67
N VAL A 226 -14.46 -1.61 -7.03
CA VAL A 226 -15.62 -2.32 -7.61
C VAL A 226 -15.51 -2.45 -9.12
N TYR A 227 -14.85 -1.49 -9.78
CA TYR A 227 -14.69 -1.45 -11.23
C TYR A 227 -13.61 -2.44 -11.67
N ARG A 228 -14.00 -3.72 -11.71
CA ARG A 228 -13.20 -4.78 -12.32
C ARG A 228 -13.53 -4.82 -13.81
N ILE A 229 -12.62 -4.37 -14.66
CA ILE A 229 -12.71 -4.66 -16.09
C ILE A 229 -12.44 -6.16 -16.24
N PRO A 230 -13.35 -6.96 -16.83
CA PRO A 230 -13.05 -8.36 -17.11
C PRO A 230 -11.81 -8.44 -18.00
N HIS A 231 -10.82 -9.26 -17.65
CA HIS A 231 -9.60 -9.43 -18.47
C HIS A 231 -9.90 -9.74 -19.95
N SER A 232 -11.04 -10.39 -20.25
CA SER A 232 -11.50 -10.67 -21.61
C SER A 232 -11.81 -9.41 -22.45
N ALA A 233 -12.14 -8.28 -21.82
CA ALA A 233 -12.43 -7.02 -22.51
C ALA A 233 -11.15 -6.25 -22.90
N LEU A 234 -10.01 -6.52 -22.25
CA LEU A 234 -8.73 -5.88 -22.57
C LEU A 234 -8.09 -6.43 -23.85
N HIS A 235 -8.26 -7.73 -24.13
CA HIS A 235 -7.78 -8.35 -25.37
C HIS A 235 -8.56 -7.92 -26.63
N ALA A 236 -9.74 -7.31 -26.47
CA ALA A 236 -10.46 -6.71 -27.60
C ALA A 236 -9.83 -5.38 -28.05
N CYS A 237 -8.99 -4.76 -27.22
CA CYS A 237 -8.24 -3.56 -27.55
C CYS A 237 -6.82 -3.94 -28.00
N ASN A 238 -6.73 -4.72 -29.08
CA ASN A 238 -5.46 -4.94 -29.78
C ASN A 238 -4.94 -3.60 -30.32
N ILE A 239 -4.02 -2.97 -29.59
CA ILE A 239 -3.16 -1.92 -30.12
C ILE A 239 -2.12 -2.61 -31.03
N THR A 240 -2.55 -3.16 -32.15
CA THR A 240 -1.66 -3.76 -33.18
C THR A 240 -1.30 -2.78 -34.28
N SER A 241 -1.63 -1.50 -34.15
CA SER A 241 -1.21 -0.48 -35.12
C SER A 241 -0.71 0.78 -34.42
N PHE A 242 0.55 0.77 -34.00
CA PHE A 242 1.34 1.99 -34.11
C PHE A 242 1.57 2.21 -35.61
N THR A 243 0.66 2.92 -36.26
CA THR A 243 0.97 3.52 -37.56
C THR A 243 2.17 4.42 -37.35
N THR A 244 3.31 4.03 -37.89
CA THR A 244 4.51 4.86 -38.00
C THR A 244 4.09 6.21 -38.57
N VAL A 245 4.15 7.25 -37.75
CA VAL A 245 4.08 8.63 -38.25
C VAL A 245 5.28 8.79 -39.18
N PRO A 246 5.09 9.13 -40.47
CA PRO A 246 6.23 9.37 -41.35
C PRO A 246 7.06 10.53 -40.79
N PRO A 247 8.39 10.50 -40.92
CA PRO A 247 9.21 11.64 -40.54
C PRO A 247 8.79 12.85 -41.38
N ASN A 248 8.18 13.85 -40.74
CA ASN A 248 7.94 15.14 -41.36
C ASN A 248 9.30 15.77 -41.66
N ASN A 249 9.64 15.82 -42.95
CA ASN A 249 10.71 16.67 -43.47
C ASN A 249 10.34 18.13 -43.18
N TYR A 250 10.91 18.70 -42.12
CA TYR A 250 11.00 20.14 -41.96
C TYR A 250 11.98 20.66 -43.02
N LEU A 251 11.44 21.03 -44.19
CA LEU A 251 12.12 21.93 -45.10
C LEU A 251 12.01 23.35 -44.51
N TYR A 252 13.17 23.89 -44.15
CA TYR A 252 13.37 25.31 -43.89
C TYR A 252 12.94 26.13 -45.12
N MET A 253 12.07 27.11 -44.89
CA MET A 253 12.03 28.40 -45.60
C MET A 253 11.86 29.51 -44.57
#